data_AF-A0A961RMW2-F1
#
_entry.id   AF-A0A961RMW2-F1
#
_cell.length_a   1.000
_cell.length_b   1.000
_cell.length_c   1.000
_cell.angle_alpha   90.00
_cell.angle_beta   90.00
_cell.angle_gamma   90.00
#
_symmetry.space_group_name_H-M   'P 1'
#
loop_
_entity.id
_entity.type
_entity.pdbx_description
1 polymer ?
#
loop_
_entity_poly.entity_id
_entity_poly.type
_entity_poly.pdbx_seq_one_letter_code
_entity_poly.pdbx_strand_id
1 'polypeptide(L)'
;MRLVDLSNPLENTDYADPPGLGPKIAYFGHNDTAEQLLSFFPGVTRDQLPGGEGWAVEQVTLSTHNGTHIDAPYHYHSTMDGGKRAITIDEV
;
A
#
# COMPACT_ATOMS: atom_id res chain seq x y z
N MET A 1 17.84 -16.99 19.48
CA MET A 1 17.46 -16.85 18.06
C MET A 1 17.58 -15.39 17.67
N ARG A 2 18.19 -15.07 16.53
CA ARG A 2 18.27 -13.70 16.00
C ARG A 2 17.25 -13.56 14.88
N LEU A 3 16.47 -12.49 14.89
CA LEU A 3 15.60 -12.11 13.78
C LEU A 3 16.35 -11.10 12.90
N VAL A 4 16.27 -11.27 11.58
CA VAL A 4 16.86 -10.38 10.58
C VAL A 4 15.78 -10.07 9.55
N ASP A 5 15.51 -8.79 9.33
CA ASP A 5 14.57 -8.33 8.30
C ASP A 5 15.28 -8.23 6.95
N LEU A 6 14.64 -8.76 5.91
CA LEU A 6 15.13 -8.76 4.52
C LEU A 6 14.25 -7.89 3.60
N SER A 7 13.30 -7.17 4.19
CA SER A 7 12.35 -6.32 3.47
C SER A 7 12.94 -4.93 3.27
N ASN A 8 12.78 -4.39 2.07
CA ASN A 8 12.99 -2.96 1.83
C ASN A 8 11.73 -2.19 2.24
N PRO A 9 11.87 -0.99 2.84
CA PRO A 9 10.73 -0.15 3.13
C PRO A 9 10.04 0.31 1.83
N LEU A 10 8.72 0.49 1.90
CA LEU A 10 8.00 1.23 0.87
C LEU A 10 8.13 2.72 1.16
N GLU A 11 8.60 3.47 0.17
CA GLU A 11 8.84 4.91 0.28
C GLU A 11 8.59 5.60 -1.06
N ASN A 12 8.31 6.90 -1.04
CA ASN A 12 8.29 7.69 -2.27
C ASN A 12 9.72 7.77 -2.81
N THR A 13 9.96 7.07 -3.92
CA THR A 13 11.31 6.93 -4.49
C THR A 13 11.26 6.95 -6.01
N ASP A 14 12.32 7.51 -6.60
CA ASP A 14 12.58 7.45 -8.03
C ASP A 14 13.32 6.16 -8.43
N TYR A 15 13.81 5.40 -7.43
CA TYR A 15 14.49 4.12 -7.63
C TYR A 15 13.46 3.01 -7.84
N ALA A 16 13.08 2.81 -9.10
CA ALA A 16 12.23 1.72 -9.56
C ALA A 16 12.80 1.11 -10.84
N ASP A 17 12.58 -0.19 -11.03
CA ASP A 17 12.93 -0.90 -12.26
C ASP A 17 11.66 -1.51 -12.88
N PRO A 18 11.21 -1.05 -14.06
CA PRO A 18 11.77 0.05 -14.85
C PRO A 18 11.52 1.44 -14.19
N PRO A 19 12.34 2.46 -14.54
CA PRO A 19 12.18 3.81 -14.00
C PRO A 19 10.78 4.39 -14.21
N GLY A 20 10.29 5.11 -13.20
CA GLY A 20 8.97 5.78 -13.23
C GLY A 20 7.80 4.92 -12.72
N LEU A 21 8.03 3.63 -12.41
CA LEU A 21 7.03 2.74 -11.80
C LEU A 21 7.19 2.58 -10.28
N GLY A 22 7.80 3.55 -9.61
CA GLY A 22 7.94 3.55 -8.16
C GLY A 22 6.59 3.66 -7.43
N PRO A 23 6.50 3.14 -6.19
CA PRO A 23 5.30 3.31 -5.38
C PRO A 23 5.09 4.78 -5.04
N LYS A 24 3.83 5.17 -4.85
CA LYS A 24 3.42 6.51 -4.45
C LYS A 24 2.63 6.45 -3.17
N ILE A 25 3.06 7.22 -2.18
CA ILE A 25 2.44 7.35 -0.87
C ILE A 25 2.00 8.81 -0.71
N ALA A 26 0.70 9.03 -0.66
CA ALA A 26 0.10 10.30 -0.29
C ALA A 26 -0.16 10.30 1.22
N TYR A 27 0.36 11.31 1.91
CA TYR A 27 0.20 11.46 3.36
C TYR A 27 -0.86 12.51 3.64
N PHE A 28 -1.79 12.19 4.53
CA PHE A 28 -2.84 13.10 5.00
C PHE A 28 -2.66 13.29 6.50
N GLY A 29 -2.38 14.52 6.91
CA GLY A 29 -2.20 14.87 8.31
C GLY A 29 -3.53 14.96 9.05
N HIS A 30 -3.42 15.09 10.37
CA HIS A 30 -4.56 15.20 11.28
C HIS A 30 -5.56 16.30 10.90
N ASN A 31 -5.07 17.45 10.43
CA ASN A 31 -5.94 18.55 10.03
C ASN A 31 -6.63 18.29 8.68
N ASP A 32 -5.97 17.57 7.76
CA ASP A 32 -6.47 17.31 6.41
C ASP A 32 -7.69 16.38 6.43
N THR A 33 -7.76 15.50 7.43
CA THR A 33 -8.77 14.44 7.53
C THR A 33 -9.86 14.71 8.57
N ALA A 34 -9.77 15.82 9.32
CA ALA A 34 -10.73 16.13 10.38
C ALA A 34 -12.18 16.18 9.88
N GLU A 35 -12.42 16.83 8.73
CA GLU A 35 -13.76 16.93 8.12
C GLU A 35 -14.26 15.57 7.60
N GLN A 36 -13.36 14.75 7.05
CA GLN A 36 -13.70 13.39 6.62
C GLN A 36 -14.11 12.54 7.83
N LEU A 37 -13.37 12.64 8.95
CA LEU A 37 -13.71 11.94 10.18
C LEU A 37 -15.09 12.35 10.67
N LEU A 38 -15.37 13.66 10.75
CA LEU A 38 -16.68 14.17 11.19
C LEU A 38 -17.84 13.68 10.32
N SER A 39 -17.61 13.43 9.03
CA SER A 39 -18.64 12.88 8.14
C SER A 39 -19.14 11.48 8.54
N PHE A 40 -18.32 10.71 9.26
CA PHE A 40 -18.72 9.40 9.80
C PHE A 40 -19.50 9.49 11.12
N PHE A 41 -19.47 10.62 11.82
CA PHE A 41 -20.07 10.79 13.15
C PHE A 41 -21.06 11.96 13.19
N PRO A 42 -22.29 11.79 12.65
CA PRO A 42 -23.29 12.85 12.65
C PRO A 42 -23.59 13.39 14.04
N GLY A 43 -23.57 14.71 14.19
CA GLY A 43 -23.85 15.39 15.46
C GLY A 43 -22.62 15.61 16.36
N VAL A 44 -21.46 15.06 16.01
CA VAL A 44 -20.19 15.43 16.63
C VAL A 44 -19.68 16.72 15.98
N THR A 45 -19.27 17.67 16.80
CA THR A 45 -18.62 18.92 16.34
C THR A 45 -17.11 18.81 16.48
N ARG A 46 -16.39 19.64 15.72
CA ARG A 46 -14.93 19.59 15.67
C ARG A 46 -14.26 19.81 17.03
N ASP A 47 -14.80 20.68 17.87
CA ASP A 47 -14.32 20.95 19.22
C ASP A 47 -14.48 19.77 20.19
N GLN A 48 -15.33 18.79 19.84
CA GLN A 48 -15.48 17.54 20.59
C GLN A 48 -14.46 16.48 20.16
N LEU A 49 -13.70 16.71 19.08
CA LEU A 49 -12.56 15.88 18.73
C LEU A 49 -11.37 16.25 19.61
N PRO A 50 -10.58 15.28 20.11
CA PRO A 50 -9.31 15.56 20.77
C PRO A 50 -8.43 16.43 19.86
N GLY A 51 -8.10 17.65 20.32
CA GLY A 51 -7.31 18.61 19.53
C GLY A 51 -7.97 19.15 18.26
N GLY A 52 -9.23 18.80 17.98
CA GLY A 52 -9.88 19.15 16.70
C GLY A 52 -9.34 18.38 15.50
N GLU A 53 -8.75 17.20 15.74
CA GLU A 53 -7.94 16.43 14.79
C GLU A 53 -8.66 15.19 14.23
N GLY A 54 -8.40 14.89 12.96
CA GLY A 54 -8.73 13.63 12.29
C GLY A 54 -7.63 12.59 12.41
N TRP A 55 -7.78 11.46 11.71
CA TRP A 55 -6.75 10.43 11.64
C TRP A 55 -5.64 10.83 10.66
N ALA A 56 -4.38 10.74 11.07
CA ALA A 56 -3.28 10.73 10.11
C ALA A 56 -3.31 9.39 9.36
N VAL A 57 -3.40 9.43 8.04
CA VAL A 57 -3.48 8.24 7.19
C VAL A 57 -2.68 8.43 5.92
N GLU A 58 -2.26 7.32 5.34
CA GLU A 58 -1.61 7.27 4.04
C GLU A 58 -2.46 6.55 3.01
N GLN A 59 -2.40 7.02 1.77
CA GLN A 59 -2.90 6.28 0.62
C GLN A 59 -1.73 5.84 -0.25
N VAL A 60 -1.64 4.54 -0.50
CA VAL A 60 -0.57 3.95 -1.32
C VAL A 60 -1.11 3.53 -2.68
N THR A 61 -0.42 3.93 -3.74
CA THR A 61 -0.59 3.42 -5.11
C THR A 61 0.69 2.71 -5.52
N LEU A 62 0.61 1.42 -5.85
CA LEU A 62 1.78 0.60 -6.21
C LEU A 62 1.43 -0.50 -7.20
N SER A 63 2.49 -1.06 -7.81
CA SER A 63 2.49 -2.34 -8.51
C SER A 63 2.84 -3.47 -7.55
N THR A 64 2.34 -4.68 -7.79
CA THR A 64 2.73 -5.89 -7.03
C THR A 64 4.22 -6.23 -7.14
N HIS A 65 4.95 -5.57 -8.04
CA HIS A 65 6.39 -5.70 -8.23
C HIS A 65 7.22 -4.58 -7.54
N ASN A 66 6.61 -3.76 -6.67
CA ASN A 66 7.33 -2.74 -5.91
C ASN A 66 7.83 -3.27 -4.56
N GLY A 67 9.06 -2.89 -4.19
CA GLY A 67 9.69 -3.31 -2.94
C GLY A 67 10.08 -4.79 -2.93
N THR A 68 10.25 -5.36 -1.73
CA THR A 68 10.49 -6.80 -1.57
C THR A 68 9.20 -7.56 -1.83
N HIS A 69 9.15 -8.36 -2.90
CA HIS A 69 7.95 -9.05 -3.36
C HIS A 69 8.23 -10.49 -3.81
N ILE A 70 7.17 -11.23 -4.14
CA ILE A 70 7.22 -12.58 -4.69
C ILE A 70 6.40 -12.60 -5.98
N ASP A 71 7.02 -13.07 -7.06
CA ASP A 71 6.36 -13.28 -8.34
C ASP A 71 5.63 -14.64 -8.36
N ALA A 72 4.36 -14.63 -8.76
CA ALA A 72 3.63 -15.85 -9.06
C ALA A 72 4.00 -16.38 -10.46
N PRO A 73 3.78 -17.68 -10.76
CA PRO A 73 3.97 -18.24 -12.10
C PRO A 73 3.33 -17.42 -13.22
N TYR A 74 2.15 -16.83 -12.96
CA TYR A 74 1.43 -15.96 -13.88
C TYR A 74 2.24 -14.75 -14.38
N HIS A 75 3.21 -14.24 -13.59
CA HIS A 75 4.07 -13.14 -14.01
C HIS A 75 4.91 -13.51 -15.25
N TYR A 76 5.37 -14.75 -15.31
CA TYR A 76 6.32 -15.19 -16.33
C TYR A 76 5.66 -15.69 -17.61
N HIS A 77 4.49 -16.33 -17.51
CA HIS A 77 3.78 -16.88 -18.65
C HIS A 77 2.29 -17.17 -18.33
N SER A 78 1.44 -17.27 -19.36
CA SER A 78 0.02 -17.62 -19.20
C SER A 78 -0.22 -19.09 -18.80
N THR A 79 0.80 -19.94 -18.95
CA THR A 79 0.76 -21.38 -18.64
C THR A 79 1.98 -21.83 -17.85
N MET A 80 1.83 -22.94 -17.12
CA MET A 80 2.86 -23.62 -16.34
C MET A 80 2.67 -25.14 -16.45
N ASP A 81 3.55 -25.94 -15.82
CA ASP A 81 3.39 -27.40 -15.62
C ASP A 81 2.77 -28.14 -16.83
N GLY A 82 3.48 -28.14 -17.97
CA GLY A 82 3.03 -28.86 -19.17
C GLY A 82 1.82 -28.26 -19.89
N GLY A 83 1.56 -26.95 -19.72
CA GLY A 83 0.52 -26.22 -20.44
C GLY A 83 -0.75 -25.95 -19.63
N LYS A 84 -0.77 -26.28 -18.34
CA LYS A 84 -1.83 -25.86 -17.43
C LYS A 84 -1.83 -24.33 -17.28
N ARG A 85 -2.97 -23.73 -16.90
CA ARG A 85 -3.04 -22.30 -16.58
C ARG A 85 -2.02 -21.95 -15.48
N ALA A 86 -1.28 -20.87 -15.67
CA ALA A 86 -0.40 -20.35 -14.63
C ALA A 86 -1.23 -19.80 -13.45
N ILE A 87 -0.85 -20.18 -12.23
CA ILE A 87 -1.54 -19.75 -11.01
C ILE A 87 -1.16 -18.33 -10.60
N THR A 88 -2.11 -17.61 -10.04
CA THR A 88 -1.92 -16.27 -9.44
C THR A 88 -1.45 -16.40 -7.99
N ILE A 89 -1.00 -15.31 -7.37
CA ILE A 89 -0.33 -15.35 -6.06
C ILE A 89 -1.23 -15.86 -4.93
N ASP A 90 -2.55 -15.70 -5.05
CA ASP A 90 -3.58 -16.19 -4.12
C ASP A 90 -3.87 -17.70 -4.26
N GLU A 91 -3.29 -18.34 -5.29
CA GLU A 91 -3.44 -19.76 -5.60
C GLU A 91 -2.15 -20.57 -5.35
N VAL A 92 -1.07 -19.93 -4.86
CA VAL A 92 0.22 -20.56 -4.52
C VAL A 92 0.17 -21.28 -3.18
#